data_AF-X0XB85-F1
#
_entry.id   AF-X0XB85-F1
#
_cell.length_a   1.000
_cell.length_b   1.000
_cell.length_c   1.000
_cell.angle_alpha   90.00
_cell.angle_beta   90.00
_cell.angle_gamma   90.00
#
_symmetry.space_group_name_H-M   'P 1'
#
loop_
_entity.id
_entity.type
_entity.pdbx_description
1 polymer ?
#
loop_
_entity_poly.entity_id
_entity_poly.type
_entity_poly.pdbx_seq_one_letter_code
_entity_poly.pdbx_strand_id
1 'polypeptide(L)'
;LRSETFPPHDPWLSGFGISYYYFGYLMMAMLTKLSGVPSPVAFNLGITLLFALTVTGAYALVYNLVEGARALRLRSGQAQGSRGAGGQGGRGAGEQGPFDCAQDRRKGAEEQGKLGDSLTRYLVPLLGPLFVAVLGNLEGVFEVLYSKGLGSAAFWNWLDIKELVSNGRVTGRWFDLGGGWWWWRASRVIHDKDLLGNSMELIDEFPFFSFMLGDMHPHVLALPFVLLALALALNVLRQGARGKEQGSRGAE
;
A
#
# COMPACT_ATOMS: atom_id res chain seq x y z
N LEU A 1 1.14 23.65 -19.16
CA LEU A 1 0.25 23.98 -20.30
C LEU A 1 0.45 25.38 -20.87
N ARG A 2 0.97 26.35 -20.09
CA ARG A 2 1.19 27.75 -20.53
C ARG A 2 2.63 28.09 -20.93
N SER A 3 3.56 27.13 -20.82
CA SER A 3 4.97 27.39 -21.12
C SER A 3 5.24 27.24 -22.62
N GLU A 4 5.95 28.22 -23.19
CA GLU A 4 6.27 28.28 -24.62
C GLU A 4 7.52 27.46 -24.99
N THR A 5 8.44 27.25 -24.05
CA THR A 5 9.73 26.57 -24.24
C THR A 5 10.02 25.59 -23.12
N PHE A 6 10.86 24.58 -23.38
CA PHE A 6 11.37 23.69 -22.33
C PHE A 6 12.69 24.19 -21.74
N PRO A 7 12.99 23.92 -20.45
CA PRO A 7 12.09 23.33 -19.45
C PRO A 7 10.99 24.31 -19.02
N PRO A 8 9.79 23.81 -18.64
CA PRO A 8 8.72 24.68 -18.16
C PRO A 8 9.08 25.33 -16.82
N HIS A 9 8.49 26.50 -16.55
CA HIS A 9 8.60 27.16 -15.25
C HIS A 9 8.01 26.30 -14.13
N ASP A 10 8.63 26.39 -12.96
CA ASP A 10 8.17 25.73 -11.75
C ASP A 10 6.87 26.37 -11.24
N PRO A 11 5.76 25.62 -11.11
CA PRO A 11 4.49 26.13 -10.61
C PRO A 11 4.52 26.43 -9.11
N TRP A 12 5.44 25.83 -8.35
CA TRP A 12 5.57 25.97 -6.90
C TRP A 12 6.70 26.93 -6.50
N LEU A 13 7.81 26.95 -7.26
CA LEU A 13 8.94 27.86 -7.05
C LEU A 13 9.08 28.85 -8.22
N SER A 14 8.13 29.79 -8.31
CA SER A 14 8.07 30.77 -9.41
C SER A 14 9.39 31.52 -9.59
N GLY A 15 9.92 31.51 -10.82
CA GLY A 15 11.20 32.16 -11.17
C GLY A 15 12.34 31.18 -11.47
N PHE A 16 12.19 29.91 -11.09
CA PHE A 16 13.12 28.83 -11.45
C PHE A 16 12.51 27.89 -12.49
N GLY A 17 13.35 27.26 -13.30
CA GLY A 17 12.91 26.20 -14.22
C GLY A 17 12.80 24.87 -13.50
N ILE A 18 11.81 24.04 -13.87
CA ILE A 18 11.72 22.67 -13.35
C ILE A 18 12.85 21.85 -13.97
N SER A 19 13.83 21.44 -13.16
CA SER A 19 14.92 20.55 -13.60
C SER A 19 14.72 19.09 -13.19
N TYR A 20 13.52 18.71 -12.72
CA TYR A 20 13.19 17.36 -12.26
C TYR A 20 12.17 16.70 -13.21
N TYR A 21 12.25 15.38 -13.38
CA TYR A 21 11.40 14.48 -14.19
C TYR A 21 10.15 15.10 -14.86
N TYR A 22 10.32 15.66 -16.06
CA TYR A 22 9.24 16.31 -16.82
C TYR A 22 8.30 15.32 -17.52
N PHE A 23 8.69 14.05 -17.65
CA PHE A 23 7.98 13.08 -18.49
C PHE A 23 6.54 12.85 -18.01
N GLY A 24 6.32 12.72 -16.70
CA GLY A 24 4.97 12.57 -16.16
C GLY A 24 4.10 13.81 -16.40
N TYR A 25 4.64 15.01 -16.19
CA TYR A 25 3.95 16.26 -16.53
C TYR A 25 3.62 16.37 -18.01
N LEU A 26 4.53 15.93 -18.89
CA LEU A 26 4.30 15.89 -20.32
C LEU A 26 3.17 14.93 -20.69
N MET A 27 3.15 13.71 -20.13
CA MET A 27 2.07 12.75 -20.34
C MET A 27 0.71 13.33 -19.95
N MET A 28 0.61 13.94 -18.77
CA MET A 28 -0.63 14.57 -18.29
C MET A 28 -1.04 15.77 -19.16
N ALA A 29 -0.07 16.57 -19.61
CA ALA A 29 -0.32 17.68 -20.52
C ALA A 29 -0.80 17.20 -21.90
N MET A 30 -0.25 16.11 -22.43
CA MET A 30 -0.72 15.50 -23.68
C MET A 30 -2.14 14.97 -23.55
N LEU A 31 -2.46 14.25 -22.46
CA LEU A 31 -3.82 13.78 -22.18
C LEU A 31 -4.81 14.96 -22.04
N THR A 32 -4.40 16.03 -21.37
CA THR A 32 -5.21 17.25 -21.25
C THR A 32 -5.49 17.87 -22.61
N LYS A 33 -4.47 18.02 -23.46
CA LYS A 33 -4.64 18.58 -24.81
C LYS A 33 -5.49 17.67 -25.70
N LEU A 34 -5.27 16.36 -25.65
CA LEU A 34 -5.99 15.38 -26.47
C LEU A 34 -7.47 15.27 -26.09
N SER A 35 -7.79 15.36 -24.80
CA SER A 35 -9.17 15.28 -24.31
C SER A 35 -9.97 16.56 -24.55
N GLY A 36 -9.32 17.70 -24.86
CA GLY A 36 -9.97 18.99 -25.01
C GLY A 36 -10.59 19.55 -23.71
N VAL A 37 -10.29 18.92 -22.56
CA VAL A 37 -10.84 19.30 -21.27
C VAL A 37 -10.10 20.55 -20.73
N PRO A 38 -10.81 21.52 -20.12
CA PRO A 38 -10.17 22.67 -19.49
C PRO A 38 -9.09 22.26 -18.48
N SER A 39 -7.95 22.94 -18.48
CA SER A 39 -6.79 22.57 -17.66
C SER A 39 -7.08 22.35 -16.17
N PRO A 40 -7.90 23.18 -15.48
CA PRO A 40 -8.22 22.95 -14.08
C PRO A 40 -8.97 21.63 -13.85
N VAL A 41 -9.87 21.27 -14.77
CA VAL A 41 -10.64 20.02 -14.69
C VAL A 41 -9.74 18.83 -14.99
N ALA A 42 -8.92 18.93 -16.05
CA ALA A 42 -7.99 17.86 -16.42
C ALA A 42 -6.94 17.59 -15.34
N PHE A 43 -6.50 18.61 -14.60
CA PHE A 43 -5.59 18.46 -13.46
C PHE A 43 -6.23 17.66 -12.32
N ASN A 44 -7.45 18.01 -11.90
CA ASN A 44 -8.18 17.28 -10.86
C ASN A 44 -8.50 15.84 -11.26
N LEU A 45 -8.91 15.63 -12.52
CA LEU A 45 -9.11 14.28 -13.06
C LEU A 45 -7.80 13.50 -13.12
N GLY A 46 -6.69 14.17 -13.45
CA GLY A 46 -5.37 13.57 -13.50
C GLY A 46 -4.89 13.08 -12.15
N ILE A 47 -5.01 13.89 -11.10
CA ILE A 47 -4.70 13.49 -9.73
C ILE A 47 -5.58 12.31 -9.28
N THR A 48 -6.88 12.39 -9.55
CA THR A 48 -7.83 11.32 -9.22
C THR A 48 -7.47 10.00 -9.93
N LEU A 49 -7.07 10.09 -11.20
CA LEU A 49 -6.62 8.95 -11.99
C LEU A 49 -5.35 8.33 -11.41
N LEU A 50 -4.35 9.15 -11.07
CA LEU A 50 -3.10 8.67 -10.46
C LEU A 50 -3.37 7.97 -9.13
N PHE A 51 -4.25 8.55 -8.30
CA PHE A 51 -4.66 7.95 -7.04
C PHE A 51 -5.33 6.58 -7.27
N ALA A 52 -6.31 6.52 -8.18
CA ALA A 52 -7.02 5.28 -8.50
C ALA A 52 -6.10 4.19 -9.06
N LEU A 53 -5.16 4.54 -9.94
CA LEU A 53 -4.17 3.61 -10.48
C LEU A 53 -3.19 3.13 -9.40
N THR A 54 -2.79 4.00 -8.49
CA THR A 54 -1.91 3.67 -7.36
C THR A 54 -2.59 2.67 -6.43
N VAL A 55 -3.82 2.96 -6.02
CA VAL A 55 -4.65 2.06 -5.20
C VAL A 55 -4.85 0.71 -5.90
N THR A 56 -5.23 0.73 -7.18
CA THR A 56 -5.46 -0.51 -7.93
C THR A 56 -4.18 -1.34 -8.09
N GLY A 57 -3.05 -0.69 -8.41
CA GLY A 57 -1.76 -1.34 -8.55
C GLY A 57 -1.25 -1.96 -7.25
N ALA A 58 -1.38 -1.22 -6.13
CA ALA A 58 -0.98 -1.71 -4.81
C ALA A 58 -1.83 -2.92 -4.38
N TYR A 59 -3.15 -2.85 -4.58
CA TYR A 59 -4.05 -3.98 -4.32
C TYR A 59 -3.67 -5.21 -5.16
N ALA A 60 -3.51 -5.02 -6.47
CA ALA A 60 -3.21 -6.10 -7.40
C ALA A 60 -1.86 -6.79 -7.10
N LEU A 61 -0.86 -6.03 -6.66
CA LEU A 61 0.44 -6.57 -6.28
C LEU A 61 0.32 -7.49 -5.05
N VAL A 62 -0.31 -7.00 -3.98
CA VAL A 62 -0.49 -7.78 -2.74
C VAL A 62 -1.41 -8.98 -3.00
N TYR A 63 -2.47 -8.82 -3.80
CA TYR A 63 -3.33 -9.93 -4.21
C TYR A 63 -2.54 -11.04 -4.90
N ASN A 64 -1.65 -10.69 -5.84
CA ASN A 64 -0.81 -11.68 -6.52
C ASN A 64 0.17 -12.39 -5.59
N LEU A 65 0.70 -11.70 -4.58
CA LEU A 65 1.54 -12.29 -3.54
C LEU A 65 0.76 -13.28 -2.67
N VAL A 66 -0.44 -12.90 -2.21
CA VAL A 66 -1.31 -13.77 -1.40
C VAL A 66 -1.69 -15.03 -2.18
N GLU A 67 -2.10 -14.90 -3.44
CA GLU A 67 -2.40 -16.05 -4.30
C GLU A 67 -1.17 -16.92 -4.56
N GLY A 68 0.01 -16.31 -4.70
CA GLY A 68 1.28 -17.03 -4.81
C GLY A 68 1.58 -17.87 -3.56
N ALA A 69 1.47 -17.28 -2.38
CA ALA A 69 1.72 -17.95 -1.11
C ALA A 69 0.71 -19.09 -0.87
N ARG A 70 -0.57 -18.87 -1.19
CA ARG A 70 -1.62 -19.91 -1.07
C ARG A 70 -1.33 -21.10 -1.99
N ALA A 71 -0.95 -20.85 -3.25
CA ALA A 71 -0.58 -21.90 -4.18
C ALA A 71 0.61 -22.74 -3.67
N LEU A 72 1.61 -22.11 -3.05
CA LEU A 72 2.75 -22.83 -2.45
C LEU A 72 2.33 -23.68 -1.24
N ARG A 73 1.46 -23.17 -0.36
CA ARG A 73 0.97 -23.92 0.81
C ARG A 73 0.20 -25.19 0.42
N LEU A 74 -0.70 -25.08 -0.58
CA LEU A 74 -1.47 -26.23 -1.08
C LEU A 74 -0.55 -27.33 -1.64
N ARG A 75 0.55 -26.94 -2.28
CA ARG A 75 1.55 -27.88 -2.81
C ARG A 75 2.32 -28.60 -1.71
N SER A 76 2.77 -27.88 -0.69
CA SER A 76 3.44 -28.48 0.47
C SER A 76 2.52 -29.49 1.17
N GLY A 77 1.23 -29.18 1.29
CA GLY A 77 0.22 -30.09 1.86
C GLY A 77 0.02 -31.36 1.03
N GLN A 78 -0.05 -31.26 -0.30
CA GLN A 78 -0.18 -32.42 -1.19
C GLN A 78 1.07 -33.32 -1.16
N ALA A 79 2.27 -32.74 -1.12
CA ALA A 79 3.52 -33.51 -1.03
C ALA A 79 3.65 -34.30 0.28
N GLN A 80 3.14 -33.76 1.40
CA GLN A 80 3.09 -34.48 2.67
C GLN A 80 2.00 -35.57 2.68
N GLY A 81 0.82 -35.29 2.14
CA GLY A 81 -0.26 -36.29 2.04
C GLY A 81 0.10 -37.51 1.18
N SER A 82 0.81 -37.29 0.06
CA SER A 82 1.28 -38.38 -0.80
C SER A 82 2.35 -39.27 -0.14
N ARG A 83 3.14 -38.74 0.80
CA ARG A 83 4.11 -39.54 1.58
C ARG A 83 3.45 -40.31 2.73
N GLY A 84 2.34 -39.81 3.28
CA GLY A 84 1.60 -40.47 4.36
C GLY A 84 0.64 -41.58 3.90
N ALA A 85 0.16 -41.54 2.65
CA ALA A 85 -0.81 -42.50 2.13
C ALA A 85 -0.23 -43.90 1.82
N GLY A 86 1.09 -44.08 1.84
CA GLY A 86 1.75 -45.38 1.65
C GLY A 86 1.69 -46.34 2.84
N GLY A 87 0.97 -46.00 3.93
CA GLY A 87 1.10 -46.70 5.21
C GLY A 87 -0.18 -47.11 5.96
N GLN A 88 -1.37 -47.04 5.36
CA GLN A 88 -2.60 -47.48 6.07
C GLN A 88 -3.57 -48.25 5.17
N GLY A 89 -3.23 -49.52 4.96
CA GLY A 89 -4.23 -50.54 4.66
C GLY A 89 -4.80 -51.09 5.96
N GLY A 90 -6.09 -50.82 6.22
CA GLY A 90 -6.88 -51.63 7.16
C GLY A 90 -7.73 -50.85 8.16
N ARG A 91 -9.04 -50.93 7.93
CA ARG A 91 -10.10 -51.37 8.85
C ARG A 91 -11.28 -50.41 8.96
N GLY A 92 -12.47 -51.01 8.83
CA GLY A 92 -13.67 -50.57 9.53
C GLY A 92 -14.76 -49.97 8.64
N ALA A 93 -15.49 -50.82 7.93
CA ALA A 93 -16.86 -50.50 7.53
C ALA A 93 -17.72 -50.49 8.82
N GLY A 94 -18.10 -49.30 9.27
CA GLY A 94 -18.95 -49.08 10.44
C GLY A 94 -20.13 -48.17 10.08
N GLU A 95 -21.31 -48.80 10.09
CA GLU A 95 -22.68 -48.29 10.14
C GLU A 95 -22.92 -46.76 10.04
N GLN A 96 -23.59 -46.36 8.95
CA GLN A 96 -24.15 -45.02 8.75
C GLN A 96 -25.54 -44.94 9.42
N GLY A 97 -25.60 -44.39 10.64
CA GLY A 97 -26.86 -44.01 11.30
C GLY A 97 -27.39 -42.65 10.82
N PRO A 98 -28.70 -42.32 11.01
CA PRO A 98 -29.38 -41.23 10.30
C PRO A 98 -29.02 -39.80 10.73
N PHE A 99 -28.18 -39.62 11.75
CA PHE A 99 -27.77 -38.30 12.26
C PHE A 99 -26.32 -38.34 12.74
N ASP A 100 -25.38 -38.19 11.81
CA ASP A 100 -23.96 -38.08 12.12
C ASP A 100 -23.59 -36.63 12.49
N CYS A 101 -23.73 -36.30 13.78
CA CYS A 101 -23.29 -35.02 14.35
C CYS A 101 -21.79 -34.73 14.14
N ALA A 102 -20.96 -35.76 13.87
CA ALA A 102 -19.55 -35.57 13.55
C ALA A 102 -19.38 -35.13 12.08
N GLN A 103 -20.23 -35.62 11.18
CA GLN A 103 -20.27 -35.19 9.78
C GLN A 103 -20.76 -33.74 9.65
N ASP A 104 -21.77 -33.33 10.42
CA ASP A 104 -22.22 -31.94 10.44
C ASP A 104 -21.20 -30.99 11.09
N ARG A 105 -20.50 -31.41 12.16
CA ARG A 105 -19.37 -30.63 12.71
C ARG A 105 -18.21 -30.50 11.72
N ARG A 106 -17.91 -31.55 10.95
CA ARG A 106 -16.89 -31.49 9.90
C ARG A 106 -17.29 -30.54 8.77
N LYS A 107 -18.54 -30.62 8.29
CA LYS A 107 -19.06 -29.68 7.28
C LYS A 107 -18.99 -28.24 7.76
N GLY A 108 -19.41 -27.96 9.00
CA GLY A 108 -19.33 -26.63 9.59
C GLY A 108 -17.89 -26.10 9.71
N ALA A 109 -16.93 -26.94 10.12
CA ALA A 109 -15.52 -26.58 10.16
C ALA A 109 -14.92 -26.34 8.76
N GLU A 110 -15.35 -27.11 7.75
CA GLU A 110 -14.90 -26.97 6.36
C GLU A 110 -15.46 -25.70 5.70
N GLU A 111 -16.73 -25.36 5.96
CA GLU A 111 -17.35 -24.09 5.52
C GLU A 111 -16.71 -22.87 6.21
N GLN A 112 -16.45 -22.95 7.51
CA GLN A 112 -15.73 -21.90 8.24
C GLN A 112 -14.31 -21.71 7.69
N GLY A 113 -13.61 -22.80 7.34
CA GLY A 113 -12.30 -22.76 6.70
C GLY A 113 -12.35 -22.10 5.31
N LYS A 114 -13.36 -22.43 4.49
CA LYS A 114 -13.57 -21.83 3.16
C LYS A 114 -13.88 -20.34 3.24
N LEU A 115 -14.67 -19.94 4.24
CA LEU A 115 -14.99 -18.54 4.49
C LEU A 115 -13.75 -17.74 4.94
N GLY A 116 -12.99 -18.26 5.89
CA GLY A 116 -11.75 -17.62 6.36
C GLY A 116 -10.69 -17.47 5.26
N ASP A 117 -10.55 -18.48 4.40
CA ASP A 117 -9.64 -18.45 3.24
C ASP A 117 -10.12 -17.46 2.16
N SER A 118 -11.43 -17.37 1.93
CA SER A 118 -12.03 -16.38 1.02
C SER A 118 -11.88 -14.95 1.54
N LEU A 119 -12.06 -14.72 2.84
CA LEU A 119 -11.85 -13.41 3.45
C LEU A 119 -10.37 -13.00 3.37
N THR A 120 -9.45 -13.91 3.70
CA THR A 120 -8.01 -13.66 3.60
C THR A 120 -7.60 -13.27 2.18
N ARG A 121 -8.17 -13.94 1.17
CA ARG A 121 -7.92 -13.69 -0.25
C ARG A 121 -8.21 -12.26 -0.69
N TYR A 122 -9.29 -11.66 -0.21
CA TYR A 122 -9.73 -10.33 -0.66
C TYR A 122 -9.43 -9.20 0.31
N LEU A 123 -9.34 -9.48 1.63
CA LEU A 123 -9.09 -8.48 2.65
C LEU A 123 -7.61 -8.17 2.85
N VAL A 124 -6.72 -9.19 2.85
CA VAL A 124 -5.28 -8.94 3.03
C VAL A 124 -4.72 -8.01 1.94
N PRO A 125 -5.13 -8.10 0.67
CA PRO A 125 -4.67 -7.17 -0.35
C PRO A 125 -5.08 -5.71 -0.14
N LEU A 126 -6.09 -5.42 0.68
CA LEU A 126 -6.43 -4.05 1.07
C LEU A 126 -5.33 -3.37 1.89
N LEU A 127 -4.41 -4.14 2.48
CA LEU A 127 -3.25 -3.59 3.16
C LEU A 127 -2.36 -2.79 2.20
N GLY A 128 -2.20 -3.21 0.94
CA GLY A 128 -1.36 -2.49 -0.03
C GLY A 128 -1.78 -1.02 -0.21
N PRO A 129 -3.03 -0.75 -0.63
CA PRO A 129 -3.57 0.60 -0.70
C PRO A 129 -3.58 1.32 0.66
N LEU A 130 -3.89 0.62 1.75
CA LEU A 130 -3.86 1.20 3.09
C LEU A 130 -2.47 1.75 3.43
N PHE A 131 -1.40 0.99 3.19
CA PHE A 131 -0.03 1.44 3.49
C PHE A 131 0.45 2.55 2.57
N VAL A 132 0.15 2.48 1.27
CA VAL A 132 0.66 3.45 0.28
C VAL A 132 -0.15 4.75 0.27
N ALA A 133 -1.47 4.65 0.29
CA ALA A 133 -2.37 5.78 0.02
C ALA A 133 -3.03 6.36 1.28
N VAL A 134 -2.91 5.73 2.46
CA VAL A 134 -3.56 6.19 3.69
C VAL A 134 -2.57 6.32 4.85
N LEU A 135 -1.82 5.26 5.16
CA LEU A 135 -0.85 5.22 6.26
C LEU A 135 0.54 5.74 5.88
N GLY A 136 0.69 6.38 4.71
CA GLY A 136 1.93 7.09 4.36
C GLY A 136 2.27 8.18 5.39
N ASN A 137 1.26 8.71 6.08
CA ASN A 137 1.39 9.59 7.22
C ASN A 137 1.22 8.81 8.55
N LEU A 138 2.32 8.32 9.12
CA LEU A 138 2.31 7.68 10.44
C LEU A 138 2.19 8.68 11.60
N GLU A 139 2.43 9.96 11.35
CA GLU A 139 2.32 11.03 12.35
C GLU A 139 0.88 11.24 12.83
N GLY A 140 -0.12 11.02 11.97
CA GLY A 140 -1.53 10.99 12.38
C GLY A 140 -1.84 9.97 13.50
N VAL A 141 -1.12 8.85 13.58
CA VAL A 141 -1.27 7.90 14.69
C VAL A 141 -0.72 8.49 15.98
N PHE A 142 0.44 9.16 15.91
CA PHE A 142 1.06 9.81 17.05
C PHE A 142 0.22 10.99 17.56
N GLU A 143 -0.42 11.75 16.68
CA GLU A 143 -1.40 12.80 17.02
C GLU A 143 -2.57 12.26 17.85
N VAL A 144 -3.13 11.12 17.45
CA VAL A 144 -4.22 10.46 18.17
C VAL A 144 -3.75 9.98 19.55
N LEU A 145 -2.57 9.36 19.62
CA LEU A 145 -2.02 8.88 20.89
C LEU A 145 -1.68 10.04 21.84
N TYR A 146 -1.04 11.10 21.32
CA TYR A 146 -0.66 12.28 22.07
C TYR A 146 -1.89 13.05 22.56
N SER A 147 -2.87 13.32 21.70
CA SER A 147 -4.13 14.00 22.07
C SER A 147 -4.91 13.21 23.13
N LYS A 148 -4.85 11.88 23.07
CA LYS A 148 -5.44 11.00 24.08
C LYS A 148 -4.69 11.03 25.43
N GLY A 149 -3.47 11.53 25.45
CA GLY A 149 -2.59 11.56 26.63
C GLY A 149 -1.88 10.23 26.87
N LEU A 150 -1.70 9.42 25.83
CA LEU A 150 -0.92 8.19 25.89
C LEU A 150 0.55 8.51 25.64
N GLY A 151 1.47 7.77 26.27
CA GLY A 151 2.92 8.00 26.17
C GLY A 151 3.46 8.96 27.23
N SER A 152 4.74 8.78 27.59
CA SER A 152 5.41 9.63 28.59
C SER A 152 6.03 10.87 27.95
N ALA A 153 6.24 11.94 28.74
CA ALA A 153 6.94 13.14 28.24
C ALA A 153 8.34 12.81 27.70
N ALA A 154 9.03 11.85 28.32
CA ALA A 154 10.33 11.37 27.85
C ALA A 154 10.24 10.68 26.48
N PHE A 155 9.20 9.88 26.25
CA PHE A 155 8.97 9.25 24.95
C PHE A 155 8.71 10.29 23.85
N TRP A 156 7.85 11.28 24.13
CA TRP A 156 7.51 12.32 23.16
C TRP A 156 8.70 13.24 22.85
N ASN A 157 9.51 13.58 23.85
CA ASN A 157 10.77 14.30 23.64
C ASN A 157 11.80 13.48 22.88
N TRP A 158 11.87 12.16 23.09
CA TRP A 158 12.72 11.27 22.32
C TRP A 158 12.30 11.16 20.86
N LEU A 159 10.98 11.17 20.61
CA LEU A 159 10.43 11.12 19.26
C LEU A 159 10.69 12.41 18.46
N ASP A 160 10.90 13.55 19.15
CA ASP A 160 11.35 14.84 18.61
C ASP A 160 10.54 15.37 17.41
N ILE A 161 9.21 15.13 17.42
CA ILE A 161 8.30 15.70 16.42
C ILE A 161 8.08 17.17 16.78
N LYS A 162 8.71 18.06 16.01
CA LYS A 162 8.86 19.50 16.30
C LYS A 162 7.57 20.15 16.80
N GLU A 163 6.48 20.05 16.04
CA GLU A 163 5.22 20.72 16.40
C GLU A 163 4.32 19.92 17.34
N LEU A 164 4.47 18.60 17.44
CA LEU A 164 3.72 17.79 18.41
C LEU A 164 4.21 18.07 19.84
N VAL A 165 5.52 18.22 20.03
CA VAL A 165 6.12 18.51 21.34
C VAL A 165 6.00 19.99 21.70
N SER A 166 6.19 20.90 20.75
CA SER A 166 6.15 22.34 21.03
C SER A 166 4.74 22.95 21.08
N ASN A 167 3.81 22.46 20.23
CA ASN A 167 2.47 23.04 20.07
C ASN A 167 1.33 22.05 20.32
N GLY A 168 1.62 20.76 20.53
CA GLY A 168 0.62 19.73 20.79
C GLY A 168 -0.14 19.97 22.09
N ARG A 169 -1.39 19.49 22.14
CA ARG A 169 -2.24 19.59 23.33
C ARG A 169 -2.83 18.23 23.66
N VAL A 170 -2.72 17.84 24.94
CA VAL A 170 -3.44 16.68 25.47
C VAL A 170 -4.87 17.12 25.77
N THR A 171 -5.84 16.62 25.01
CA THR A 171 -7.25 17.01 25.15
C THR A 171 -8.14 15.86 25.63
N GLY A 172 -7.59 14.66 25.75
CA GLY A 172 -8.29 13.44 26.17
C GLY A 172 -9.22 12.85 25.11
N ARG A 173 -9.30 13.49 23.94
CA ARG A 173 -10.09 13.04 22.79
C ARG A 173 -9.27 12.07 21.95
N TRP A 174 -9.95 11.18 21.24
CA TRP A 174 -9.32 10.29 20.26
C TRP A 174 -8.96 11.00 18.96
N PHE A 175 -9.53 12.18 18.72
CA PHE A 175 -9.31 12.92 17.50
C PHE A 175 -9.32 14.41 17.83
N ASP A 176 -8.13 14.98 17.90
CA ASP A 176 -7.93 16.40 18.07
C ASP A 176 -6.72 16.83 17.24
N LEU A 177 -6.99 17.08 15.95
CA LEU A 177 -5.98 17.34 14.92
C LEU A 177 -5.43 18.78 14.99
N GLY A 178 -5.07 19.22 16.20
CA GLY A 178 -4.62 20.56 16.59
C GLY A 178 -4.40 21.53 15.43
N GLY A 179 -5.35 22.43 15.20
CA GLY A 179 -5.20 23.58 14.30
C GLY A 179 -5.31 23.31 12.79
N GLY A 180 -5.71 22.12 12.33
CA GLY A 180 -6.04 21.86 10.92
C GLY A 180 -4.87 21.56 9.98
N TRP A 181 -3.63 21.64 10.48
CA TRP A 181 -2.38 21.44 9.71
C TRP A 181 -1.59 20.19 10.13
N TRP A 182 -2.21 19.22 10.80
CA TRP A 182 -1.56 17.96 11.21
C TRP A 182 -0.86 17.25 10.04
N TRP A 183 -1.49 17.19 8.87
CA TRP A 183 -0.92 16.60 7.67
C TRP A 183 0.33 17.35 7.13
N TRP A 184 0.51 18.62 7.51
CA TRP A 184 1.71 19.39 7.20
C TRP A 184 2.82 19.13 8.20
N ARG A 185 2.50 19.00 9.49
CA ARG A 185 3.43 18.53 10.52
C ARG A 185 3.99 17.14 10.20
N ALA A 186 3.19 16.28 9.59
CA ALA A 186 3.63 14.99 9.07
C ALA A 186 4.79 15.08 8.06
N SER A 187 4.97 16.21 7.37
CA SER A 187 6.13 16.41 6.50
C SER A 187 7.40 16.84 7.26
N ARG A 188 7.33 16.83 8.61
CA ARG A 188 8.37 17.24 9.58
C ARG A 188 8.41 16.25 10.77
N VAL A 189 8.25 14.95 10.51
CA VAL A 189 8.21 13.94 11.59
C VAL A 189 9.53 13.89 12.34
N ILE A 190 10.66 14.10 11.66
CA ILE A 190 11.98 14.16 12.28
C ILE A 190 12.46 15.60 12.22
N HIS A 191 12.91 16.14 13.35
CA HIS A 191 13.51 17.46 13.38
C HIS A 191 14.87 17.43 12.65
N ASP A 192 14.91 17.94 11.43
CA ASP A 192 16.15 18.07 10.67
C ASP A 192 17.13 19.02 11.34
N LYS A 193 18.37 18.56 11.48
CA LYS A 193 19.47 19.31 12.09
C LYS A 193 20.69 19.29 11.18
N ASP A 194 21.35 20.43 11.04
CA ASP A 194 22.63 20.50 10.33
C ASP A 194 23.76 19.83 11.14
N LEU A 195 24.97 19.80 10.57
CA LEU A 195 26.15 19.23 11.24
C LEU A 195 26.56 19.97 12.53
N LEU A 196 26.02 21.17 12.75
CA LEU A 196 26.26 21.99 13.93
C LEU A 196 25.09 21.89 14.94
N GLY A 197 24.06 21.08 14.64
CA GLY A 197 22.89 20.89 15.48
C GLY A 197 21.80 21.96 15.32
N ASN A 198 21.92 22.88 14.37
CA ASN A 198 20.89 23.89 14.12
C ASN A 198 19.71 23.29 13.36
N SER A 199 18.49 23.74 13.69
CA SER A 199 17.28 23.36 12.97
C SER A 199 17.38 23.73 11.49
N MET A 200 17.05 22.78 10.62
CA MET A 200 16.83 23.00 9.20
C MET A 200 15.36 22.68 8.86
N GLU A 201 14.82 23.32 7.83
CA GLU A 201 13.46 23.04 7.35
C GLU A 201 13.56 22.23 6.05
N LEU A 202 13.48 20.90 6.15
CA LEU A 202 13.32 20.01 4.99
C LEU A 202 11.90 19.47 4.93
N ILE A 203 11.45 19.16 3.72
CA ILE A 203 10.14 18.55 3.49
C ILE A 203 10.30 17.07 3.22
N ASP A 204 9.77 16.24 4.11
CA ASP A 204 9.59 14.82 3.86
C ASP A 204 8.27 14.59 3.10
N GLU A 205 8.39 14.27 1.81
CA GLU A 205 7.24 13.92 0.99
C GLU A 205 7.00 12.41 0.96
N PHE A 206 5.76 12.02 1.25
CA PHE A 206 5.27 10.66 1.09
C PHE A 206 4.01 10.67 0.20
N PRO A 207 3.65 9.56 -0.46
CA PRO A 207 2.59 9.54 -1.47
C PRO A 207 1.27 10.19 -1.04
N PHE A 208 0.80 9.92 0.19
CA PHE A 208 -0.44 10.50 0.71
C PHE A 208 -0.39 12.04 0.84
N PHE A 209 0.77 12.61 1.23
CA PHE A 209 0.97 14.05 1.34
C PHE A 209 0.72 14.74 0.00
N SER A 210 1.31 14.21 -1.07
CA SER A 210 1.18 14.77 -2.41
C SER A 210 -0.24 14.63 -2.97
N PHE A 211 -0.94 13.51 -2.68
CA PHE A 211 -2.36 13.39 -3.06
C PHE A 211 -3.26 14.36 -2.30
N MET A 212 -2.99 14.60 -1.02
CA MET A 212 -3.78 15.55 -0.21
C MET A 212 -3.60 17.00 -0.68
N LEU A 213 -2.37 17.38 -1.02
CA LEU A 213 -2.05 18.72 -1.53
C LEU A 213 -2.42 18.91 -3.00
N GLY A 214 -2.69 17.82 -3.72
CA GLY A 214 -2.82 17.85 -5.17
C GLY A 214 -1.50 18.19 -5.86
N ASP A 215 -0.36 17.88 -5.23
CA ASP A 215 0.95 18.12 -5.80
C ASP A 215 1.38 16.93 -6.67
N MET A 216 1.55 17.17 -7.97
CA MET A 216 1.89 16.13 -8.94
C MET A 216 3.40 15.92 -9.04
N HIS A 217 4.05 15.66 -7.91
CA HIS A 217 5.50 15.45 -7.87
C HIS A 217 5.93 14.26 -8.74
N PRO A 218 7.16 14.26 -9.29
CA PRO A 218 7.66 13.15 -10.11
C PRO A 218 7.52 11.75 -9.52
N HIS A 219 7.71 11.61 -8.21
CA HIS A 219 7.56 10.30 -7.54
C HIS A 219 6.10 9.82 -7.59
N VAL A 220 5.14 10.72 -7.40
CA VAL A 220 3.69 10.45 -7.48
C VAL A 220 3.31 10.00 -8.89
N LEU A 221 3.80 10.73 -9.89
CA LEU A 221 3.59 10.41 -11.31
C LEU A 221 4.14 9.03 -11.68
N ALA A 222 5.21 8.58 -11.00
CA ALA A 222 5.82 7.29 -11.23
C ALA A 222 5.11 6.10 -10.54
N LEU A 223 4.34 6.33 -9.46
CA LEU A 223 3.73 5.27 -8.64
C LEU A 223 2.95 4.22 -9.47
N PRO A 224 2.04 4.60 -10.39
CA PRO A 224 1.30 3.62 -11.19
C PRO A 224 2.21 2.72 -12.03
N PHE A 225 3.27 3.30 -12.61
CA PHE A 225 4.18 2.59 -13.50
C PHE A 225 5.10 1.65 -12.72
N VAL A 226 5.59 2.08 -11.55
CA VAL A 226 6.40 1.24 -10.67
C VAL A 226 5.59 0.05 -10.17
N LEU A 227 4.37 0.27 -9.69
CA LEU A 227 3.49 -0.80 -9.22
C LEU A 227 3.13 -1.78 -10.35
N LEU A 228 2.87 -1.27 -11.55
CA LEU A 228 2.65 -2.10 -12.73
C LEU A 228 3.89 -2.93 -13.07
N ALA A 229 5.07 -2.33 -13.11
CA ALA A 229 6.33 -3.02 -13.41
C ALA A 229 6.62 -4.13 -12.40
N LEU A 230 6.42 -3.87 -11.10
CA LEU A 230 6.56 -4.87 -10.04
C LEU A 230 5.55 -6.02 -10.19
N ALA A 231 4.29 -5.70 -10.48
CA ALA A 231 3.25 -6.72 -10.68
C ALA A 231 3.54 -7.59 -11.91
N LEU A 232 4.03 -7.00 -13.01
CA LEU A 232 4.44 -7.73 -14.20
C LEU A 232 5.65 -8.62 -13.92
N ALA A 233 6.69 -8.08 -13.29
CA ALA A 233 7.89 -8.84 -12.91
C ALA A 233 7.53 -10.04 -12.03
N LEU A 234 6.69 -9.84 -11.01
CA LEU A 234 6.18 -10.92 -10.16
C LEU A 234 5.45 -12.00 -10.98
N ASN A 235 4.59 -11.61 -11.91
CA ASN A 235 3.86 -12.57 -12.73
C ASN A 235 4.76 -13.35 -13.69
N VAL A 236 5.78 -12.72 -14.27
CA VAL A 236 6.79 -13.41 -15.10
C VAL A 236 7.55 -14.43 -14.25
N LEU A 237 8.01 -14.06 -13.05
CA LEU A 237 8.70 -14.97 -12.13
C LEU A 237 7.82 -16.17 -11.75
N ARG A 238 6.53 -15.95 -11.51
CA ARG A 238 5.57 -17.02 -11.20
C ARG A 238 5.31 -17.95 -12.39
N GLN A 239 5.28 -17.42 -13.61
CA GLN A 239 5.15 -18.24 -14.82
C GLN A 239 6.39 -19.12 -15.05
N GLY A 240 7.59 -18.56 -14.89
CA GLY A 240 8.83 -19.31 -15.02
C GLY A 240 8.93 -20.48 -14.04
N ALA A 241 8.47 -20.30 -12.79
CA ALA A 241 8.41 -21.36 -11.80
C ALA A 241 7.46 -22.51 -12.22
N ARG A 242 6.28 -22.17 -12.76
CA ARG A 242 5.30 -23.16 -13.25
C ARG A 242 5.81 -23.97 -14.45
N GLY A 243 6.51 -23.31 -15.38
CA GLY A 243 7.03 -23.96 -16.59
C GLY A 243 8.09 -25.02 -16.31
N LYS A 244 9.01 -24.75 -15.37
CA LYS A 244 10.05 -25.73 -14.96
C LYS A 244 9.44 -27.02 -14.39
N GLU A 245 8.33 -26.91 -13.68
CA GLU A 245 7.69 -28.06 -13.01
C GLU A 245 6.82 -28.90 -13.94
N GLN A 246 6.25 -28.31 -15.00
CA GLN A 246 5.58 -29.09 -16.05
C GLN A 246 6.60 -29.86 -16.90
N GLY A 247 7.74 -29.25 -17.21
CA GLY A 247 8.84 -29.92 -17.90
C GLY A 247 9.42 -31.12 -17.12
N SER A 248 9.51 -31.04 -15.79
CA SER A 248 10.00 -32.17 -14.97
C SER A 248 8.98 -33.31 -14.84
N ARG A 249 7.66 -33.03 -14.94
CA ARG A 249 6.61 -34.06 -14.86
C ARG A 249 6.30 -34.78 -16.18
N GLY A 250 6.69 -34.20 -17.31
CA GLY A 250 6.53 -34.83 -18.63
C GLY A 250 7.74 -35.65 -19.10
N ALA A 251 8.80 -35.71 -18.28
CA ALA A 251 10.02 -36.45 -18.56
C ALA A 251 10.20 -37.73 -17.71
N GLU A 252 9.24 -38.03 -16.83
CA GLU A 252 9.04 -39.33 -16.16
C GLU A 252 7.95 -40.12 -16.86
#